data_AF-A0A160I129-F1
#
_entry.id   AF-A0A160I129-F1
#
_cell.length_a   1.000
_cell.length_b   1.000
_cell.length_c   1.000
_cell.angle_alpha   90.00
_cell.angle_beta   90.00
_cell.angle_gamma   90.00
#
_symmetry.space_group_name_H-M   'P 1'
#
loop_
_entity.id
_entity.type
_entity.pdbx_description
1 polymer ?
#
loop_
_entity_poly.entity_id
_entity_poly.type
_entity_poly.pdbx_seq_one_letter_code
_entity_poly.pdbx_strand_id
1 'polypeptide(L)'
;MARRPASPKRLNAANLSGLGAERLGELLMQAADADAILKRRLRLVMAAETGPDLLALEIDKRLTTIAASRARVSWRKRPDLLRDLEILRAAIVEDLAEAAPATGLERLIGWFDLFRGLASRVKDQKGELANAFETAASDLWRIAEAALRTDESSVGLLAEAVARQPLEYARWIGAGGDDLTADMAKRLLHRLDTASTARGMRTVVRRLADRASDLDLWLSMTTPEERGSPDFAAVMAKRLLVADRIPEARQALEAALKPSAGNRRWTFGRSPQAGPPVLTPAWEATSIDLLEAEGRKEEAQDLRWAMFERDLSAPVLRAYLARLPDFDDVEALDRALAHAATYADFETALGFLMDWPAHREAAALVERRIREVRAPLPLKADWAARLAQKYPNAAERLLAAG
;
A
#
# COMPACT_ATOMS: atom_id res chain seq x y z
N MET A 1 -49.15 -19.88 44.63
CA MET A 1 -47.85 -19.17 44.59
C MET A 1 -47.18 -19.47 43.25
N ALA A 2 -47.16 -18.52 42.31
CA ALA A 2 -46.47 -18.70 41.04
C ALA A 2 -44.95 -18.70 41.28
N ARG A 3 -44.25 -19.75 40.82
CA ARG A 3 -42.77 -19.84 40.90
C ARG A 3 -42.16 -18.60 40.23
N ARG A 4 -41.39 -17.82 40.98
CA ARG A 4 -40.53 -16.77 40.42
C ARG A 4 -39.60 -17.43 39.38
N PRO A 5 -39.58 -16.96 38.12
CA PRO A 5 -38.65 -17.49 37.13
C PRO A 5 -37.22 -17.28 37.63
N ALA A 6 -36.39 -18.32 37.50
CA ALA A 6 -34.99 -18.27 37.87
C ALA A 6 -34.26 -17.20 37.04
N SER A 7 -33.38 -16.43 37.67
CA SER A 7 -32.60 -15.42 36.94
C SER A 7 -31.73 -16.10 35.87
N PRO A 8 -31.79 -15.67 34.60
CA PRO A 8 -30.95 -16.23 33.55
C PRO A 8 -29.48 -15.95 33.88
N LYS A 9 -28.64 -17.01 33.90
CA LYS A 9 -27.23 -16.92 34.31
C LYS A 9 -26.32 -16.23 33.29
N ARG A 10 -26.80 -15.93 32.09
CA ARG A 10 -25.99 -15.40 30.97
C ARG A 10 -26.60 -14.10 30.44
N LEU A 11 -25.80 -13.03 30.37
CA LEU A 11 -26.18 -11.78 29.74
C LEU A 11 -26.11 -11.94 28.21
N ASN A 12 -27.26 -11.85 27.52
CA ASN A 12 -27.37 -11.90 26.06
C ASN A 12 -28.65 -11.20 25.58
N ALA A 13 -28.78 -10.96 24.27
CA ALA A 13 -29.92 -10.25 23.69
C ALA A 13 -31.27 -10.92 24.00
N ALA A 14 -31.38 -12.24 23.85
CA ALA A 14 -32.63 -12.98 24.10
C ALA A 14 -33.12 -12.83 25.55
N ASN A 15 -32.20 -12.92 26.53
CA ASN A 15 -32.53 -12.75 27.95
C ASN A 15 -32.88 -11.29 28.27
N LEU A 16 -32.25 -10.31 27.60
CA LEU A 16 -32.59 -8.89 27.74
C LEU A 16 -33.96 -8.58 27.15
N SER A 17 -34.32 -9.14 26.00
CA SER A 17 -35.66 -8.99 25.39
C SER A 17 -36.78 -9.44 26.34
N GLY A 18 -36.51 -10.43 27.21
CA GLY A 18 -37.43 -10.88 28.25
C GLY A 18 -37.79 -9.85 29.32
N LEU A 19 -37.06 -8.73 29.41
CA LEU A 19 -37.39 -7.61 30.32
C LEU A 19 -38.55 -6.73 29.83
N GLY A 20 -38.92 -6.84 28.55
CA GLY A 20 -39.96 -6.02 27.92
C GLY A 20 -39.46 -4.66 27.43
N ALA A 21 -40.17 -4.10 26.45
CA ALA A 21 -39.77 -2.88 25.73
C ALA A 21 -39.65 -1.66 26.64
N GLU A 22 -40.57 -1.47 27.58
CA GLU A 22 -40.58 -0.32 28.50
C GLU A 22 -39.32 -0.31 29.39
N ARG A 23 -39.01 -1.44 30.03
CA ARG A 23 -37.83 -1.54 30.91
C ARG A 23 -36.52 -1.42 30.14
N LEU A 24 -36.46 -1.96 28.92
CA LEU A 24 -35.29 -1.78 28.05
C LEU A 24 -35.12 -0.32 27.62
N GLY A 25 -36.22 0.37 27.29
CA GLY A 25 -36.20 1.79 26.97
C GLY A 25 -35.66 2.65 28.11
N GLU A 26 -36.12 2.41 29.34
CA GLU A 26 -35.59 3.09 30.54
C GLU A 26 -34.09 2.87 30.72
N LEU A 27 -33.63 1.62 30.60
CA LEU A 27 -32.21 1.28 30.76
C LEU A 27 -31.35 1.90 29.66
N LEU A 28 -31.83 1.92 28.42
CA LEU A 28 -31.15 2.57 27.30
C LEU A 28 -31.05 4.08 27.52
N MET A 29 -32.11 4.72 28.02
CA MET A 29 -32.08 6.14 28.36
C MET A 29 -31.10 6.46 29.49
N GLN A 30 -31.08 5.64 30.55
CA GLN A 30 -30.11 5.78 31.64
C GLN A 30 -28.66 5.63 31.13
N ALA A 31 -28.40 4.67 30.25
CA ALA A 31 -27.08 4.49 29.65
C ALA A 31 -26.71 5.68 28.72
N ALA A 32 -27.68 6.18 27.95
CA ALA A 32 -27.49 7.29 27.02
C ALA A 32 -27.23 8.64 27.70
N ASP A 33 -27.65 8.83 28.95
CA ASP A 33 -27.35 10.05 29.70
C ASP A 33 -25.87 10.16 30.10
N ALA A 34 -25.18 9.02 30.26
CA ALA A 34 -23.74 8.98 30.51
C ALA A 34 -22.89 8.89 29.23
N ASP A 35 -23.48 8.47 28.09
CA ASP A 35 -22.80 8.28 26.82
C ASP A 35 -23.52 9.03 25.68
N ALA A 36 -23.02 10.23 25.36
CA ALA A 36 -23.55 11.06 24.29
C ALA A 36 -23.45 10.42 22.89
N ILE A 37 -22.51 9.47 22.69
CA ILE A 37 -22.35 8.74 21.44
C ILE A 37 -23.45 7.68 21.33
N LEU A 38 -23.73 6.96 22.42
CA LEU A 38 -24.88 6.04 22.47
C LEU A 38 -26.20 6.76 22.23
N LYS A 39 -26.41 7.92 22.88
CA LYS A 39 -27.60 8.76 22.66
C LYS A 39 -27.78 9.14 21.19
N ARG A 40 -26.68 9.41 20.48
CA ARG A 40 -26.70 9.71 19.04
C ARG A 40 -27.06 8.48 18.22
N ARG A 41 -26.46 7.32 18.53
CA ARG A 41 -26.79 6.06 17.86
C ARG A 41 -28.29 5.75 17.96
N LEU A 42 -28.87 5.87 19.15
CA LEU A 42 -30.30 5.64 19.35
C LEU A 42 -31.15 6.58 18.50
N ARG A 43 -30.78 7.86 18.39
CA ARG A 43 -31.47 8.83 17.52
C ARG A 43 -31.36 8.47 16.04
N LEU A 44 -30.19 8.02 15.58
CA LEU A 44 -30.01 7.60 14.19
C LEU A 44 -30.88 6.38 13.87
N VAL A 45 -30.89 5.37 14.76
CA VAL A 45 -31.76 4.18 14.59
C VAL A 45 -33.24 4.58 14.56
N MET A 46 -33.69 5.46 15.46
CA MET A 46 -35.06 5.96 15.43
C MET A 46 -35.39 6.74 14.15
N ALA A 47 -34.44 7.52 13.64
CA ALA A 47 -34.60 8.26 12.40
C ALA A 47 -34.68 7.31 11.19
N ALA A 48 -33.86 6.24 11.17
CA ALA A 48 -33.89 5.20 10.14
C ALA A 48 -35.26 4.51 10.06
N GLU A 49 -35.85 4.15 11.21
CA GLU A 49 -37.21 3.57 11.29
C GLU A 49 -38.30 4.52 10.76
N THR A 50 -38.07 5.84 10.81
CA THR A 50 -39.02 6.83 10.30
C THR A 50 -38.89 7.01 8.79
N GLY A 51 -37.66 6.97 8.26
CA GLY A 51 -37.39 7.02 6.83
C GLY A 51 -36.06 7.69 6.46
N PRO A 52 -35.63 7.55 5.19
CA PRO A 52 -34.32 7.99 4.72
C PRO A 52 -34.10 9.51 4.84
N ASP A 53 -35.13 10.32 4.64
CA ASP A 53 -35.01 11.79 4.69
C ASP A 53 -34.68 12.29 6.11
N LEU A 54 -35.33 11.73 7.13
CA LEU A 54 -35.07 12.11 8.52
C LEU A 54 -33.71 11.62 8.98
N LEU A 55 -33.33 10.41 8.58
CA LEU A 55 -32.01 9.86 8.85
C LEU A 55 -30.91 10.73 8.24
N ALA A 56 -31.06 11.11 6.96
CA ALA A 56 -30.13 12.01 6.28
C ALA A 56 -29.97 13.34 7.02
N LEU A 57 -31.07 13.94 7.49
CA LEU A 57 -31.03 15.19 8.24
C LEU A 57 -30.26 15.07 9.57
N GLU A 58 -30.44 13.96 10.31
CA GLU A 58 -29.71 13.73 11.56
C GLU A 58 -28.20 13.49 11.33
N ILE A 59 -27.85 12.79 10.24
CA ILE A 59 -26.47 12.62 9.79
C ILE A 59 -25.85 13.98 9.44
N ASP A 60 -26.54 14.79 8.62
CA ASP A 60 -26.06 16.10 8.16
C ASP A 60 -25.78 17.05 9.33
N LYS A 61 -26.65 17.08 10.33
CA LYS A 61 -26.45 17.85 11.58
C LYS A 61 -25.14 17.45 12.26
N ARG A 62 -24.86 16.15 12.35
CA ARG A 62 -23.62 15.68 13.00
C ARG A 62 -22.39 15.93 12.15
N LEU A 63 -22.42 15.63 10.86
CA LEU A 63 -21.31 15.91 9.94
C LEU A 63 -20.93 17.39 9.99
N THR A 64 -21.92 18.28 9.91
CA THR A 64 -21.74 19.74 10.04
C THR A 64 -21.10 20.12 11.37
N THR A 65 -21.57 19.54 12.48
CA THR A 65 -21.00 19.79 13.81
C THR A 65 -19.53 19.36 13.90
N ILE A 66 -19.18 18.20 13.34
CA ILE A 66 -17.80 17.71 13.33
C ILE A 66 -16.92 18.60 12.45
N ALA A 67 -17.39 18.95 11.25
CA ALA A 67 -16.68 19.80 10.30
C ALA A 67 -16.40 21.21 10.84
N ALA A 68 -17.37 21.82 11.53
CA ALA A 68 -17.26 23.16 12.10
C ALA A 68 -16.27 23.23 13.29
N SER A 69 -16.08 22.13 14.00
CA SER A 69 -15.22 22.09 15.19
C SER A 69 -13.74 22.27 14.82
N ARG A 70 -13.08 23.23 15.47
CA ARG A 70 -11.62 23.47 15.37
C ARG A 70 -10.82 22.93 16.55
N ALA A 71 -11.49 22.29 17.51
CA ALA A 71 -10.84 21.78 18.72
C ALA A 71 -9.85 20.66 18.40
N ARG A 72 -8.66 20.70 19.03
CA ARG A 72 -7.67 19.63 18.96
C ARG A 72 -8.18 18.39 19.68
N VAL A 73 -7.96 17.22 19.09
CA VAL A 73 -8.38 15.93 19.63
C VAL A 73 -7.16 15.20 20.15
N SER A 74 -7.10 15.04 21.47
CA SER A 74 -6.03 14.31 22.15
C SER A 74 -6.17 12.80 21.94
N TRP A 75 -5.09 12.05 22.19
CA TRP A 75 -5.09 10.59 22.12
C TRP A 75 -6.17 9.93 23.01
N ARG A 76 -6.57 10.58 24.13
CA ARG A 76 -7.63 10.08 25.03
C ARG A 76 -9.03 10.23 24.43
N LYS A 77 -9.25 11.26 23.60
CA LYS A 77 -10.54 11.55 22.95
C LYS A 77 -10.65 11.00 21.53
N ARG A 78 -9.53 10.54 20.97
CA ARG A 78 -9.49 9.90 19.65
C ARG A 78 -10.38 8.65 19.57
N PRO A 79 -10.40 7.72 20.55
CA PRO A 79 -11.29 6.55 20.48
C PRO A 79 -12.77 6.93 20.42
N ASP A 80 -13.20 7.93 21.21
CA ASP A 80 -14.57 8.45 21.19
C ASP A 80 -14.92 9.04 19.82
N LEU A 81 -14.01 9.80 19.22
CA LEU A 81 -14.19 10.33 17.87
C LEU A 81 -14.32 9.22 16.83
N LEU A 82 -13.43 8.21 16.87
CA LEU A 82 -13.48 7.10 15.93
C LEU A 82 -14.77 6.30 16.05
N ARG A 83 -15.23 6.05 17.29
CA ARG A 83 -16.53 5.40 17.55
C ARG A 83 -17.70 6.21 16.99
N ASP A 84 -17.68 7.53 17.15
CA ASP A 84 -18.73 8.40 16.61
C ASP A 84 -18.72 8.45 15.07
N LEU A 85 -17.54 8.50 14.45
CA LEU A 85 -17.39 8.40 12.99
C LEU A 85 -17.89 7.06 12.46
N GLU A 86 -17.59 5.97 13.16
CA GLU A 86 -18.04 4.63 12.78
C GLU A 86 -19.56 4.49 12.87
N ILE A 87 -20.18 5.04 13.91
CA ILE A 87 -21.65 5.04 14.03
C ILE A 87 -22.30 5.82 12.88
N LEU A 88 -21.71 6.94 12.47
CA LEU A 88 -22.20 7.69 11.31
C LEU A 88 -22.01 6.90 10.02
N ARG A 89 -20.84 6.29 9.82
CA ARG A 89 -20.56 5.47 8.64
C ARG A 89 -21.54 4.30 8.56
N ALA A 90 -21.74 3.56 9.65
CA ALA A 90 -22.67 2.44 9.71
C ALA A 90 -24.09 2.88 9.38
N ALA A 91 -24.59 3.97 9.99
CA ALA A 91 -25.92 4.49 9.66
C ALA A 91 -26.06 4.93 8.20
N ILE A 92 -25.00 5.46 7.58
CA ILE A 92 -24.99 5.81 6.16
C ILE A 92 -25.01 4.54 5.29
N VAL A 93 -24.17 3.56 5.60
CA VAL A 93 -23.93 2.38 4.75
C VAL A 93 -25.03 1.33 4.91
N GLU A 94 -25.41 1.02 6.14
CA GLU A 94 -26.33 -0.06 6.49
C GLU A 94 -27.80 0.37 6.39
N ASP A 95 -28.12 1.63 6.70
CA ASP A 95 -29.52 2.08 6.72
C ASP A 95 -29.83 3.01 5.53
N LEU A 96 -29.12 4.14 5.42
CA LEU A 96 -29.47 5.18 4.45
C LEU A 96 -29.22 4.76 3.00
N ALA A 97 -28.05 4.19 2.71
CA ALA A 97 -27.66 3.81 1.37
C ALA A 97 -28.42 2.57 0.85
N GLU A 98 -28.92 1.72 1.75
CA GLU A 98 -29.79 0.60 1.37
C GLU A 98 -31.15 1.11 0.87
N ALA A 99 -31.74 2.09 1.56
CA ALA A 99 -33.02 2.66 1.19
C ALA A 99 -32.94 3.70 0.05
N ALA A 100 -31.89 4.52 0.03
CA ALA A 100 -31.70 5.62 -0.92
C ALA A 100 -30.21 5.78 -1.29
N PRO A 101 -29.69 4.99 -2.25
CA PRO A 101 -28.27 4.93 -2.58
C PRO A 101 -27.64 6.29 -2.94
N ALA A 102 -28.31 7.12 -3.75
CA ALA A 102 -27.80 8.44 -4.14
C ALA A 102 -27.68 9.40 -2.94
N THR A 103 -28.70 9.43 -2.07
CA THR A 103 -28.70 10.21 -0.83
C THR A 103 -27.62 9.71 0.13
N GLY A 104 -27.46 8.39 0.24
CA GLY A 104 -26.40 7.75 1.03
C GLY A 104 -25.00 8.12 0.53
N LEU A 105 -24.77 8.08 -0.79
CA LEU A 105 -23.49 8.47 -1.41
C LEU A 105 -23.10 9.90 -1.05
N GLU A 106 -24.03 10.85 -1.16
CA GLU A 106 -23.78 12.26 -0.84
C GLU A 106 -23.30 12.44 0.61
N ARG A 107 -23.93 11.72 1.56
CA ARG A 107 -23.55 11.80 2.99
C ARG A 107 -22.24 11.07 3.26
N LEU A 108 -21.98 9.97 2.55
CA LEU A 108 -20.70 9.27 2.66
C LEU A 108 -19.56 10.13 2.14
N ILE A 109 -19.74 10.82 1.00
CA ILE A 109 -18.80 11.84 0.51
C ILE A 109 -18.56 12.90 1.60
N GLY A 110 -19.63 13.41 2.21
CA GLY A 110 -19.53 14.36 3.33
C GLY A 110 -18.75 13.83 4.53
N TRP A 111 -18.91 12.53 4.85
CA TRP A 111 -18.12 11.85 5.89
C TRP A 111 -16.64 11.78 5.51
N PHE A 112 -16.32 11.38 4.27
CA PHE A 112 -14.95 11.33 3.75
C PHE A 112 -14.28 12.71 3.75
N ASP A 113 -15.03 13.75 3.38
CA ASP A 113 -14.54 15.14 3.35
C ASP A 113 -14.13 15.67 4.73
N LEU A 114 -14.57 15.04 5.83
CA LEU A 114 -14.11 15.36 7.19
C LEU A 114 -12.62 15.07 7.38
N PHE A 115 -12.05 14.14 6.62
CA PHE A 115 -10.70 13.60 6.85
C PHE A 115 -9.65 14.70 6.95
N ARG A 116 -9.58 15.60 5.96
CA ARG A 116 -8.56 16.66 5.93
C ARG A 116 -8.64 17.58 7.16
N GLY A 117 -9.86 17.93 7.55
CA GLY A 117 -10.11 18.73 8.74
C GLY A 117 -9.70 18.00 10.02
N LEU A 118 -9.99 16.70 10.12
CA LEU A 118 -9.65 15.86 11.26
C LEU A 118 -8.14 15.57 11.35
N ALA A 119 -7.50 15.21 10.25
CA ALA A 119 -6.07 14.90 10.16
C ALA A 119 -5.20 16.06 10.65
N SER A 120 -5.63 17.32 10.44
CA SER A 120 -4.91 18.49 10.93
C SER A 120 -4.99 18.73 12.44
N ARG A 121 -5.94 18.11 13.15
CA ARG A 121 -6.25 18.42 14.56
C ARG A 121 -6.27 17.22 15.51
N VAL A 122 -6.28 16.00 14.97
CA VAL A 122 -6.24 14.75 15.74
C VAL A 122 -4.80 14.31 15.91
N LYS A 123 -4.38 14.03 17.15
CA LYS A 123 -3.07 13.41 17.41
C LYS A 123 -3.14 11.92 17.08
N ASP A 124 -2.79 11.56 15.84
CA ASP A 124 -2.92 10.19 15.32
C ASP A 124 -1.58 9.47 15.12
N GLN A 125 -0.85 9.23 16.21
CA GLN A 125 0.48 8.62 16.15
C GLN A 125 0.48 7.19 15.60
N LYS A 126 -0.65 6.49 15.71
CA LYS A 126 -0.80 5.10 15.25
C LYS A 126 -1.49 4.98 13.88
N GLY A 127 -1.86 6.09 13.24
CA GLY A 127 -2.57 6.06 11.95
C GLY A 127 -3.99 5.49 12.02
N GLU A 128 -4.64 5.46 13.19
CA GLU A 128 -5.98 4.87 13.34
C GLU A 128 -7.05 5.68 12.62
N LEU A 129 -6.90 7.01 12.56
CA LEU A 129 -7.81 7.87 11.80
C LEU A 129 -7.63 7.63 10.30
N ALA A 130 -6.41 7.63 9.79
CA ALA A 130 -6.16 7.33 8.38
C ALA A 130 -6.70 5.95 8.00
N ASN A 131 -6.42 4.94 8.82
CA ASN A 131 -6.89 3.57 8.60
C ASN A 131 -8.42 3.47 8.56
N ALA A 132 -9.15 4.19 9.43
CA ALA A 132 -10.61 4.18 9.43
C ALA A 132 -11.20 4.70 8.11
N PHE A 133 -10.60 5.73 7.50
CA PHE A 133 -11.06 6.25 6.21
C PHE A 133 -10.60 5.37 5.04
N GLU A 134 -9.39 4.81 5.09
CA GLU A 134 -8.90 3.88 4.06
C GLU A 134 -9.72 2.60 4.02
N THR A 135 -10.05 2.01 5.17
CA THR A 135 -10.90 0.80 5.24
C THR A 135 -12.34 1.06 4.81
N ALA A 136 -12.86 2.27 5.01
CA ALA A 136 -14.18 2.67 4.53
C ALA A 136 -14.24 2.88 2.99
N ALA A 137 -13.10 2.92 2.28
CA ALA A 137 -13.08 3.22 0.84
C ALA A 137 -13.87 2.19 0.02
N SER A 138 -13.87 0.92 0.42
CA SER A 138 -14.68 -0.13 -0.21
C SER A 138 -16.18 0.23 -0.24
N ASP A 139 -16.72 0.79 0.85
CA ASP A 139 -18.12 1.18 0.90
C ASP A 139 -18.43 2.38 0.00
N LEU A 140 -17.50 3.34 -0.10
CA LEU A 140 -17.64 4.48 -0.99
C LEU A 140 -17.91 4.03 -2.43
N TRP A 141 -17.13 3.07 -2.91
CA TRP A 141 -17.25 2.58 -4.28
C TRP A 141 -18.47 1.69 -4.47
N ARG A 142 -18.78 0.81 -3.51
CA ARG A 142 -19.98 -0.03 -3.56
C ARG A 142 -21.27 0.80 -3.59
N ILE A 143 -21.33 1.85 -2.78
CA ILE A 143 -22.48 2.76 -2.74
C ILE A 143 -22.50 3.64 -3.99
N ALA A 144 -21.35 4.10 -4.50
CA ALA A 144 -21.30 4.83 -5.75
C ALA A 144 -21.84 4.01 -6.94
N GLU A 145 -21.53 2.72 -6.99
CA GLU A 145 -22.10 1.79 -7.98
C GLU A 145 -23.61 1.61 -7.82
N ALA A 146 -24.09 1.47 -6.58
CA ALA A 146 -25.52 1.39 -6.31
C ALA A 146 -26.27 2.68 -6.69
N ALA A 147 -25.69 3.84 -6.36
CA ALA A 147 -26.22 5.15 -6.69
C ALA A 147 -26.25 5.39 -8.20
N LEU A 148 -25.19 5.02 -8.93
CA LEU A 148 -25.12 5.11 -10.38
C LEU A 148 -26.24 4.32 -11.08
N ARG A 149 -26.62 3.15 -10.55
CA ARG A 149 -27.74 2.36 -11.10
C ARG A 149 -29.10 3.05 -10.95
N THR A 150 -29.23 3.95 -9.97
CA THR A 150 -30.48 4.69 -9.71
C THR A 150 -30.49 6.08 -10.32
N ASP A 151 -29.34 6.76 -10.33
CA ASP A 151 -29.16 8.12 -10.81
C ASP A 151 -27.74 8.30 -11.38
N GLU A 152 -27.66 8.50 -12.69
CA GLU A 152 -26.40 8.70 -13.41
C GLU A 152 -25.67 9.99 -12.97
N SER A 153 -26.39 10.97 -12.42
CA SER A 153 -25.80 12.22 -11.92
C SER A 153 -24.84 12.01 -10.73
N SER A 154 -24.95 10.86 -10.05
CA SER A 154 -24.12 10.46 -8.91
C SER A 154 -22.62 10.44 -9.23
N VAL A 155 -22.24 10.14 -10.48
CA VAL A 155 -20.82 10.21 -10.91
C VAL A 155 -20.31 11.66 -10.88
N GLY A 156 -21.17 12.62 -11.20
CA GLY A 156 -20.88 14.04 -11.11
C GLY A 156 -20.53 14.47 -9.68
N LEU A 157 -21.35 14.05 -8.71
CA LEU A 157 -21.10 14.34 -7.28
C LEU A 157 -19.75 13.80 -6.81
N LEU A 158 -19.42 12.57 -7.21
CA LEU A 158 -18.16 11.94 -6.86
C LEU A 158 -16.96 12.62 -7.55
N ALA A 159 -17.09 12.98 -8.83
CA ALA A 159 -16.07 13.73 -9.56
C ALA A 159 -15.82 15.12 -8.95
N GLU A 160 -16.87 15.83 -8.52
CA GLU A 160 -16.75 17.11 -7.82
C GLU A 160 -16.02 16.95 -6.47
N ALA A 161 -16.33 15.90 -5.72
CA ALA A 161 -15.65 15.62 -4.45
C ALA A 161 -14.15 15.32 -4.66
N VAL A 162 -13.83 14.50 -5.68
CA VAL A 162 -12.46 14.22 -6.11
C VAL A 162 -11.73 15.51 -6.51
N ALA A 163 -12.37 16.38 -7.31
CA ALA A 163 -11.78 17.65 -7.73
C ALA A 163 -11.51 18.60 -6.54
N ARG A 164 -12.35 18.56 -5.50
CA ARG A 164 -12.20 19.39 -4.29
C ARG A 164 -11.03 18.94 -3.42
N GLN A 165 -10.79 17.63 -3.30
CA GLN A 165 -9.76 17.04 -2.43
C GLN A 165 -8.95 15.93 -3.13
N PRO A 166 -8.22 16.22 -4.22
CA PRO A 166 -7.69 15.18 -5.09
C PRO A 166 -6.64 14.29 -4.44
N LEU A 167 -5.82 14.81 -3.52
CA LEU A 167 -4.83 13.99 -2.80
C LEU A 167 -5.49 13.00 -1.82
N GLU A 168 -6.61 13.40 -1.20
CA GLU A 168 -7.33 12.54 -0.27
C GLU A 168 -8.06 11.44 -1.05
N TYR A 169 -8.76 11.80 -2.11
CA TYR A 169 -9.43 10.83 -2.99
C TYR A 169 -8.45 9.91 -3.73
N ALA A 170 -7.26 10.38 -4.09
CA ALA A 170 -6.22 9.49 -4.65
C ALA A 170 -5.86 8.35 -3.68
N ARG A 171 -5.89 8.60 -2.37
CA ARG A 171 -5.67 7.56 -1.35
C ARG A 171 -6.82 6.54 -1.35
N TRP A 172 -8.06 7.02 -1.37
CA TRP A 172 -9.25 6.16 -1.32
C TRP A 172 -9.50 5.40 -2.63
N ILE A 173 -9.08 5.95 -3.77
CA ILE A 173 -8.99 5.23 -5.05
C ILE A 173 -8.00 4.07 -4.91
N GLY A 174 -6.84 4.32 -4.28
CA GLY A 174 -5.85 3.28 -4.01
C GLY A 174 -6.33 2.19 -3.05
N ALA A 175 -7.12 2.55 -2.04
CA ALA A 175 -7.69 1.63 -1.06
C ALA A 175 -8.97 0.94 -1.56
N GLY A 176 -9.51 1.33 -2.71
CA GLY A 176 -10.81 0.88 -3.21
C GLY A 176 -10.89 -0.59 -3.63
N GLY A 177 -9.78 -1.32 -3.68
CA GLY A 177 -9.77 -2.75 -4.03
C GLY A 177 -10.54 -3.05 -5.32
N ASP A 178 -11.29 -4.14 -5.34
CA ASP A 178 -12.13 -4.53 -6.49
C ASP A 178 -13.48 -3.79 -6.54
N ASP A 179 -13.89 -3.13 -5.45
CA ASP A 179 -15.17 -2.39 -5.40
C ASP A 179 -15.17 -1.15 -6.29
N LEU A 180 -14.01 -0.52 -6.51
CA LEU A 180 -13.86 0.47 -7.58
C LEU A 180 -13.71 -0.24 -8.92
N THR A 181 -14.80 -0.39 -9.66
CA THR A 181 -14.78 -1.10 -10.94
C THR A 181 -14.02 -0.31 -12.03
N ALA A 182 -13.59 -1.02 -13.08
CA ALA A 182 -13.01 -0.39 -14.25
C ALA A 182 -14.00 0.55 -14.99
N ASP A 183 -15.30 0.24 -14.97
CA ASP A 183 -16.34 1.09 -15.58
C ASP A 183 -16.52 2.40 -14.80
N MET A 184 -16.63 2.32 -13.47
CA MET A 184 -16.66 3.51 -12.62
C MET A 184 -15.42 4.38 -12.80
N ALA A 185 -14.23 3.77 -12.87
CA ALA A 185 -13.00 4.51 -13.14
C ALA A 185 -13.06 5.26 -14.48
N LYS A 186 -13.52 4.62 -15.56
CA LYS A 186 -13.71 5.26 -16.88
C LYS A 186 -14.71 6.41 -16.83
N ARG A 187 -15.83 6.24 -16.14
CA ARG A 187 -16.87 7.29 -15.97
C ARG A 187 -16.34 8.49 -15.21
N LEU A 188 -15.59 8.27 -14.13
CA LEU A 188 -14.94 9.35 -13.39
C LEU A 188 -13.91 10.08 -14.25
N LEU A 189 -13.08 9.37 -15.01
CA LEU A 189 -12.13 9.98 -15.93
C LEU A 189 -12.81 10.90 -16.96
N HIS A 190 -13.99 10.52 -17.46
CA HIS A 190 -14.77 11.37 -18.38
C HIS A 190 -15.29 12.68 -17.76
N ARG A 191 -15.34 12.78 -16.43
CA ARG A 191 -15.85 13.93 -15.69
C ARG A 191 -14.74 14.80 -15.09
N LEU A 192 -13.51 14.30 -15.05
CA LEU A 192 -12.36 14.97 -14.44
C LEU A 192 -11.50 15.68 -15.49
N ASP A 193 -10.73 16.68 -15.03
CA ASP A 193 -9.71 17.31 -15.86
C ASP A 193 -8.48 16.39 -16.00
N THR A 194 -8.51 15.53 -17.01
CA THR A 194 -7.42 14.64 -17.37
C THR A 194 -6.27 15.33 -18.10
N ALA A 195 -6.25 16.66 -18.21
CA ALA A 195 -5.09 17.42 -18.68
C ALA A 195 -4.37 18.15 -17.53
N SER A 196 -4.92 18.09 -16.31
CA SER A 196 -4.40 18.82 -15.17
C SER A 196 -2.97 18.42 -14.80
N THR A 197 -2.09 19.41 -14.70
CA THR A 197 -0.70 19.22 -14.24
C THR A 197 -0.58 19.25 -12.71
N ALA A 198 -1.65 19.60 -12.00
CA ALA A 198 -1.66 19.66 -10.54
C ALA A 198 -1.37 18.28 -9.95
N ARG A 199 -0.39 18.19 -9.04
CA ARG A 199 0.08 16.92 -8.45
C ARG A 199 -1.05 16.02 -7.94
N GLY A 200 -2.06 16.61 -7.27
CA GLY A 200 -3.20 15.88 -6.76
C GLY A 200 -4.00 15.22 -7.88
N MET A 201 -4.45 16.01 -8.85
CA MET A 201 -5.27 15.52 -9.96
C MET A 201 -4.50 14.51 -10.83
N ARG A 202 -3.21 14.77 -11.11
CA ARG A 202 -2.34 13.81 -11.81
C ARG A 202 -2.26 12.46 -11.08
N THR A 203 -2.21 12.46 -9.74
CA THR A 203 -2.21 11.22 -8.95
C THR A 203 -3.56 10.48 -9.04
N VAL A 204 -4.67 11.23 -8.99
CA VAL A 204 -6.03 10.69 -9.20
C VAL A 204 -6.13 10.04 -10.57
N VAL A 205 -5.86 10.80 -11.63
CA VAL A 205 -6.02 10.35 -13.02
C VAL A 205 -5.14 9.13 -13.28
N ARG A 206 -3.89 9.12 -12.79
CA ARG A 206 -3.02 7.95 -12.97
C ARG A 206 -3.55 6.69 -12.29
N ARG A 207 -4.12 6.79 -11.09
CA ARG A 207 -4.72 5.65 -10.38
C ARG A 207 -6.01 5.17 -11.04
N LEU A 208 -6.83 6.11 -11.54
CA LEU A 208 -8.05 5.76 -12.28
C LEU A 208 -7.70 5.15 -13.64
N ALA A 209 -6.68 5.63 -14.34
CA ALA A 209 -6.17 5.06 -15.58
C ALA A 209 -5.68 3.62 -15.35
N ASP A 210 -4.92 3.38 -14.27
CA ASP A 210 -4.53 2.03 -13.84
C ASP A 210 -5.75 1.12 -13.66
N ARG A 211 -6.80 1.62 -12.99
CA ARG A 211 -8.02 0.85 -12.76
C ARG A 211 -8.84 0.62 -14.04
N ALA A 212 -8.88 1.61 -14.92
CA ALA A 212 -9.54 1.55 -16.21
C ALA A 212 -8.79 0.69 -17.24
N SER A 213 -7.57 0.24 -16.92
CA SER A 213 -6.62 -0.37 -17.85
C SER A 213 -6.28 0.54 -19.04
N ASP A 214 -6.25 1.86 -18.80
CA ASP A 214 -5.93 2.88 -19.79
C ASP A 214 -4.44 3.26 -19.68
N LEU A 215 -3.59 2.46 -20.33
CA LEU A 215 -2.15 2.66 -20.29
C LEU A 215 -1.72 3.95 -21.00
N ASP A 216 -2.39 4.36 -22.06
CA ASP A 216 -2.05 5.57 -22.80
C ASP A 216 -2.30 6.83 -21.96
N LEU A 217 -3.44 6.89 -21.27
CA LEU A 217 -3.70 7.97 -20.32
C LEU A 217 -2.68 7.97 -19.19
N TRP A 218 -2.34 6.80 -18.64
CA TRP A 218 -1.31 6.68 -17.61
C TRP A 218 0.04 7.23 -18.07
N LEU A 219 0.46 6.89 -19.30
CA LEU A 219 1.72 7.35 -19.89
C LEU A 219 1.73 8.86 -20.13
N SER A 220 0.61 9.43 -20.61
CA SER A 220 0.49 10.88 -20.85
C SER A 220 0.66 11.73 -19.58
N MET A 221 0.39 11.16 -18.42
CA MET A 221 0.58 11.79 -17.10
C MET A 221 2.04 11.83 -16.63
N THR A 222 2.97 11.23 -17.38
CA THR A 222 4.36 11.14 -16.96
C THR A 222 5.10 12.46 -17.16
N THR A 223 5.60 13.05 -16.08
CA THR A 223 6.36 14.30 -16.19
C THR A 223 7.76 14.07 -16.79
N PRO A 224 8.40 15.10 -17.36
CA PRO A 224 9.79 15.00 -17.81
C PRO A 224 10.77 14.58 -16.71
N GLU A 225 10.50 14.97 -15.46
CA GLU A 225 11.25 14.55 -14.27
C GLU A 225 10.98 13.09 -13.89
N GLU A 226 9.78 12.57 -14.14
CA GLU A 226 9.54 11.14 -13.91
C GLU A 226 10.22 10.29 -14.98
N ARG A 227 10.20 10.71 -16.26
CA ARG A 227 10.87 9.98 -17.37
C ARG A 227 12.37 9.79 -17.19
N GLY A 228 13.05 10.75 -16.56
CA GLY A 228 14.50 10.65 -16.31
C GLY A 228 14.87 9.96 -14.99
N SER A 229 13.92 9.37 -14.27
CA SER A 229 14.16 8.59 -13.05
C SER A 229 14.28 7.10 -13.40
N PRO A 230 15.39 6.41 -13.05
CA PRO A 230 15.54 4.98 -13.33
C PRO A 230 14.43 4.11 -12.73
N ASP A 231 14.01 4.38 -11.48
CA ASP A 231 12.93 3.64 -10.82
C ASP A 231 11.59 3.83 -11.52
N PHE A 232 11.28 5.07 -11.92
CA PHE A 232 10.03 5.33 -12.64
C PHE A 232 10.06 4.71 -14.04
N ALA A 233 11.18 4.80 -14.75
CA ALA A 233 11.38 4.17 -16.05
C ALA A 233 11.21 2.64 -15.97
N ALA A 234 11.70 2.00 -14.91
CA ALA A 234 11.48 0.58 -14.64
C ALA A 234 9.99 0.25 -14.49
N VAL A 235 9.26 1.02 -13.68
CA VAL A 235 7.80 0.84 -13.52
C VAL A 235 7.05 1.03 -14.84
N MET A 236 7.42 2.06 -15.61
CA MET A 236 6.82 2.36 -16.91
C MET A 236 7.08 1.24 -17.93
N ALA A 237 8.34 0.81 -18.07
CA ALA A 237 8.74 -0.24 -18.99
C ALA A 237 8.09 -1.58 -18.63
N LYS A 238 8.02 -1.93 -17.34
CA LYS A 238 7.34 -3.15 -16.90
C LYS A 238 5.86 -3.17 -17.31
N ARG A 239 5.17 -2.03 -17.20
CA ARG A 239 3.76 -1.90 -17.64
C ARG A 239 3.61 -2.03 -19.15
N LEU A 240 4.53 -1.44 -19.90
CA LEU A 240 4.58 -1.55 -21.36
C LEU A 240 4.85 -2.99 -21.81
N LEU A 241 5.74 -3.72 -21.14
CA LEU A 241 6.00 -5.14 -21.41
C LEU A 241 4.78 -6.03 -21.17
N VAL A 242 4.04 -5.81 -20.07
CA VAL A 242 2.79 -6.55 -19.80
C VAL A 242 1.74 -6.29 -20.90
N ALA A 243 1.76 -5.10 -21.51
CA ALA A 243 0.91 -4.73 -22.64
C ALA A 243 1.50 -5.10 -24.02
N ASP A 244 2.60 -5.86 -24.06
CA ASP A 244 3.33 -6.26 -25.29
C ASP A 244 3.83 -5.08 -26.15
N ARG A 245 4.05 -3.91 -25.53
CA ARG A 245 4.57 -2.69 -26.19
C ARG A 245 6.09 -2.60 -26.06
N ILE A 246 6.78 -3.63 -26.56
CA ILE A 246 8.24 -3.81 -26.41
C ILE A 246 9.06 -2.57 -26.88
N PRO A 247 8.80 -1.95 -28.06
CA PRO A 247 9.59 -0.82 -28.52
C PRO A 247 9.51 0.40 -27.58
N GLU A 248 8.34 0.63 -26.99
CA GLU A 248 8.11 1.73 -26.06
C GLU A 248 8.73 1.44 -24.69
N ALA A 249 8.71 0.18 -24.24
CA ALA A 249 9.41 -0.24 -23.03
C ALA A 249 10.92 0.02 -23.14
N ARG A 250 11.51 -0.26 -24.31
CA ARG A 250 12.91 0.10 -24.60
C ARG A 250 13.14 1.61 -24.52
N GLN A 251 12.31 2.39 -25.20
CA GLN A 251 12.41 3.86 -25.18
C GLN A 251 12.29 4.42 -23.75
N ALA A 252 11.43 3.84 -22.92
CA ALA A 252 11.25 4.20 -21.51
C ALA A 252 12.54 4.02 -20.72
N LEU A 253 13.21 2.86 -20.84
CA LEU A 253 14.46 2.58 -20.13
C LEU A 253 15.62 3.45 -20.65
N GLU A 254 15.71 3.64 -21.97
CA GLU A 254 16.74 4.50 -22.59
C GLU A 254 16.60 5.97 -22.18
N ALA A 255 15.38 6.45 -21.95
CA ALA A 255 15.14 7.82 -21.50
C ALA A 255 15.77 8.09 -20.12
N ALA A 256 15.82 7.10 -19.23
CA ALA A 256 16.47 7.24 -17.91
C ALA A 256 18.00 7.41 -18.02
N LEU A 257 18.61 6.93 -19.11
CA LEU A 257 20.05 7.13 -19.38
C LEU A 257 20.38 8.57 -19.80
N LYS A 258 19.36 9.37 -20.16
CA LYS A 258 19.47 10.77 -20.59
C LYS A 258 18.69 11.70 -19.64
N PRO A 259 19.14 11.86 -18.38
CA PRO A 259 18.39 12.62 -17.38
C PRO A 259 18.23 14.10 -17.75
N SER A 260 17.01 14.61 -17.52
CA SER A 260 16.64 16.02 -17.70
C SER A 260 17.36 16.93 -16.69
N ALA A 261 17.42 18.24 -16.97
CA ALA A 261 18.10 19.21 -16.09
C ALA A 261 17.58 19.18 -14.64
N GLY A 262 16.29 18.94 -14.43
CA GLY A 262 15.67 18.82 -13.09
C GLY A 262 16.05 17.53 -12.35
N ASN A 263 16.43 16.48 -13.09
CA ASN A 263 16.76 15.17 -12.53
C ASN A 263 18.24 14.96 -12.29
N ARG A 264 19.13 15.68 -12.97
CA ARG A 264 20.59 15.48 -12.84
C ARG A 264 21.07 15.43 -11.40
N ARG A 265 20.48 16.25 -10.52
CA ARG A 265 20.80 16.28 -9.09
C ARG A 265 20.46 14.97 -8.36
N TRP A 266 19.39 14.29 -8.78
CA TRP A 266 18.92 13.03 -8.20
C TRP A 266 19.58 11.81 -8.86
N THR A 267 19.88 11.88 -10.16
CA THR A 267 20.54 10.78 -10.90
C THR A 267 22.06 10.75 -10.74
N PHE A 268 22.72 11.90 -10.55
CA PHE A 268 24.18 12.03 -10.40
C PHE A 268 24.64 12.58 -9.03
N GLY A 269 23.72 12.78 -8.09
CA GLY A 269 24.04 13.37 -6.79
C GLY A 269 24.55 14.82 -6.88
N ARG A 270 25.47 15.23 -5.98
CA ARG A 270 26.02 16.60 -5.94
C ARG A 270 26.99 16.93 -7.09
N SER A 271 27.40 15.96 -7.90
CA SER A 271 28.35 16.18 -8.98
C SER A 271 27.70 15.85 -10.33
N PRO A 272 27.29 16.87 -11.11
CA PRO A 272 26.75 16.68 -12.46
C PRO A 272 27.72 16.04 -13.46
N GLN A 273 28.99 15.84 -13.07
CA GLN A 273 30.07 15.25 -13.87
C GLN A 273 30.45 13.84 -13.39
N ALA A 274 29.74 13.27 -12.40
CA ALA A 274 30.02 11.94 -11.86
C ALA A 274 29.51 10.82 -12.77
N GLY A 275 30.18 10.59 -13.89
CA GLY A 275 30.08 9.34 -14.67
C GLY A 275 28.67 8.98 -15.18
N PRO A 276 28.47 7.74 -15.66
CA PRO A 276 27.15 7.23 -16.03
C PRO A 276 26.23 7.14 -14.80
N PRO A 277 24.90 7.26 -14.97
CA PRO A 277 23.95 7.18 -13.86
C PRO A 277 24.07 5.82 -13.16
N VAL A 278 24.01 5.82 -11.83
CA VAL A 278 23.89 4.56 -11.08
C VAL A 278 22.48 4.02 -11.31
N LEU A 279 22.40 2.93 -12.07
CA LEU A 279 21.13 2.28 -12.39
C LEU A 279 20.64 1.54 -11.15
N THR A 280 19.33 1.61 -10.90
CA THR A 280 18.73 0.95 -9.74
C THR A 280 18.48 -0.53 -10.03
N PRO A 281 18.46 -1.40 -9.02
CA PRO A 281 18.16 -2.82 -9.21
C PRO A 281 16.81 -3.06 -9.93
N ALA A 282 15.83 -2.17 -9.73
CA ALA A 282 14.55 -2.22 -10.43
C ALA A 282 14.68 -1.97 -11.94
N TRP A 283 15.53 -1.02 -12.34
CA TRP A 283 15.83 -0.72 -13.74
C TRP A 283 16.53 -1.90 -14.41
N GLU A 284 17.52 -2.49 -13.76
CA GLU A 284 18.27 -3.63 -14.30
C GLU A 284 17.39 -4.88 -14.43
N ALA A 285 16.59 -5.19 -13.41
CA ALA A 285 15.62 -6.28 -13.48
C ALA A 285 14.63 -6.11 -14.65
N THR A 286 14.13 -4.90 -14.86
CA THR A 286 13.22 -4.63 -15.99
C THR A 286 13.95 -4.67 -17.34
N SER A 287 15.23 -4.31 -17.37
CA SER A 287 16.06 -4.41 -18.58
C SER A 287 16.31 -5.85 -18.99
N ILE A 288 16.50 -6.74 -18.01
CA ILE A 288 16.54 -8.19 -18.23
C ILE A 288 15.21 -8.67 -18.84
N ASP A 289 14.08 -8.28 -18.25
CA ASP A 289 12.74 -8.65 -18.77
C ASP A 289 12.54 -8.16 -20.21
N LEU A 290 13.01 -6.95 -20.53
CA LEU A 290 12.99 -6.39 -21.89
C LEU A 290 13.87 -7.20 -22.85
N LEU A 291 15.12 -7.51 -22.48
CA LEU A 291 16.04 -8.30 -23.31
C LEU A 291 15.46 -9.69 -23.60
N GLU A 292 14.80 -10.31 -22.62
CA GLU A 292 14.09 -11.58 -22.83
C GLU A 292 12.93 -11.44 -23.81
N ALA A 293 12.10 -10.39 -23.68
CA ALA A 293 11.01 -10.11 -24.60
C ALA A 293 11.50 -9.83 -26.03
N GLU A 294 12.68 -9.22 -26.18
CA GLU A 294 13.34 -8.97 -27.47
C GLU A 294 14.03 -10.22 -28.06
N GLY A 295 14.09 -11.32 -27.33
CA GLY A 295 14.80 -12.54 -27.73
C GLY A 295 16.32 -12.48 -27.53
N ARG A 296 16.85 -11.42 -26.92
CA ARG A 296 18.28 -11.20 -26.62
C ARG A 296 18.67 -11.90 -25.32
N LYS A 297 18.49 -13.23 -25.30
CA LYS A 297 18.62 -14.06 -24.10
C LYS A 297 20.03 -14.10 -23.53
N GLU A 298 21.06 -14.09 -24.40
CA GLU A 298 22.46 -14.07 -23.97
C GLU A 298 22.79 -12.78 -23.21
N GLU A 299 22.42 -11.62 -23.77
CA GLU A 299 22.63 -10.32 -23.09
C GLU A 299 21.86 -10.23 -21.76
N ALA A 300 20.68 -10.86 -21.68
CA ALA A 300 19.94 -10.97 -20.43
C ALA A 300 20.67 -11.83 -19.38
N GLN A 301 21.38 -12.89 -19.80
CA GLN A 301 22.22 -13.71 -18.91
C GLN A 301 23.48 -12.95 -18.48
N ASP A 302 24.14 -12.25 -19.40
CA ASP A 302 25.32 -11.44 -19.10
C ASP A 302 25.01 -10.36 -18.06
N LEU A 303 23.86 -9.69 -18.20
CA LEU A 303 23.42 -8.69 -17.23
C LEU A 303 23.11 -9.32 -15.86
N ARG A 304 22.46 -10.49 -15.81
CA ARG A 304 22.24 -11.22 -14.54
C ARG A 304 23.57 -11.58 -13.86
N TRP A 305 24.53 -12.05 -14.64
CA TRP A 305 25.85 -12.40 -14.12
C TRP A 305 26.58 -11.17 -13.57
N ALA A 306 26.60 -10.06 -14.31
CA ALA A 306 27.20 -8.80 -13.86
C ALA A 306 26.55 -8.25 -12.58
N MET A 307 25.21 -8.34 -12.48
CA MET A 307 24.49 -7.99 -11.25
C MET A 307 24.89 -8.90 -10.07
N PHE A 308 25.01 -10.20 -10.30
CA PHE A 308 25.50 -11.13 -9.28
C PHE A 308 26.92 -10.81 -8.85
N GLU A 309 27.84 -10.56 -9.79
CA GLU A 309 29.24 -10.25 -9.46
C GLU A 309 29.37 -8.96 -8.63
N ARG A 310 28.48 -7.99 -8.86
CA ARG A 310 28.44 -6.72 -8.13
C ARG A 310 27.80 -6.82 -6.75
N ASP A 311 26.72 -7.59 -6.61
CA ASP A 311 25.87 -7.53 -5.40
C ASP A 311 25.85 -8.83 -4.58
N LEU A 312 26.41 -9.93 -5.12
CA LEU A 312 26.31 -11.29 -4.58
C LEU A 312 24.86 -11.69 -4.21
N SER A 313 23.89 -11.30 -5.03
CA SER A 313 22.48 -11.56 -4.79
C SER A 313 22.10 -13.02 -5.10
N ALA A 314 21.76 -13.80 -4.07
CA ALA A 314 21.31 -15.18 -4.23
C ALA A 314 20.07 -15.32 -5.15
N PRO A 315 19.02 -14.48 -5.05
CA PRO A 315 17.90 -14.53 -6.00
C PRO A 315 18.32 -14.34 -7.47
N VAL A 316 19.28 -13.45 -7.74
CA VAL A 316 19.78 -13.20 -9.11
C VAL A 316 20.55 -14.42 -9.64
N LEU A 317 21.41 -15.02 -8.81
CA LEU A 317 22.13 -16.24 -9.19
C LEU A 317 21.17 -17.40 -9.48
N ARG A 318 20.13 -17.60 -8.66
CA ARG A 318 19.11 -18.64 -8.94
C ARG A 318 18.44 -18.40 -10.29
N ALA A 319 18.10 -17.15 -10.61
CA ALA A 319 17.46 -16.80 -11.87
C ALA A 319 18.37 -17.00 -13.09
N TYR A 320 19.67 -16.80 -12.92
CA TYR A 320 20.72 -17.09 -13.91
C TYR A 320 20.83 -18.62 -14.14
N LEU A 321 21.12 -19.39 -13.08
CA LEU A 321 21.30 -20.84 -13.16
C LEU A 321 20.07 -21.56 -13.74
N ALA A 322 18.86 -21.15 -13.36
CA ALA A 322 17.62 -21.76 -13.85
C ALA A 322 17.38 -21.62 -15.36
N ARG A 323 18.18 -20.80 -16.06
CA ARG A 323 18.08 -20.58 -17.50
C ARG A 323 19.27 -21.15 -18.27
N LEU A 324 20.21 -21.79 -17.57
CA LEU A 324 21.29 -22.53 -18.18
C LEU A 324 20.84 -23.97 -18.47
N PRO A 325 21.46 -24.65 -19.45
CA PRO A 325 21.37 -26.09 -19.58
C PRO A 325 21.86 -26.82 -18.31
N ASP A 326 21.28 -27.98 -18.01
CA ASP A 326 21.52 -28.79 -16.79
C ASP A 326 22.98 -29.20 -16.51
N PHE A 327 23.91 -28.97 -17.43
CA PHE A 327 25.34 -29.24 -17.24
C PHE A 327 26.18 -27.97 -17.05
N ASP A 328 25.69 -26.84 -17.53
CA ASP A 328 26.40 -25.55 -17.44
C ASP A 328 26.13 -24.86 -16.09
N ASP A 329 25.02 -25.21 -15.42
CA ASP A 329 24.62 -24.66 -14.13
C ASP A 329 25.58 -25.03 -12.99
N VAL A 330 26.14 -26.24 -13.00
CA VAL A 330 27.14 -26.70 -12.02
C VAL A 330 28.43 -25.89 -12.18
N GLU A 331 28.94 -25.76 -13.40
CA GLU A 331 30.15 -24.97 -13.67
C GLU A 331 29.95 -23.49 -13.33
N ALA A 332 28.80 -22.93 -13.70
CA ALA A 332 28.43 -21.57 -13.34
C ALA A 332 28.32 -21.37 -11.83
N LEU A 333 27.76 -22.34 -11.10
CA LEU A 333 27.68 -22.28 -9.65
C LEU A 333 29.08 -22.30 -9.01
N ASP A 334 29.96 -23.18 -9.47
CA ASP A 334 31.34 -23.24 -8.98
C ASP A 334 32.08 -21.92 -9.22
N ARG A 335 31.90 -21.31 -10.40
CA ARG A 335 32.40 -19.96 -10.69
C ARG A 335 31.83 -18.91 -9.74
N ALA A 336 30.54 -18.97 -9.44
CA ALA A 336 29.88 -18.02 -8.53
C ALA A 336 30.41 -18.12 -7.10
N LEU A 337 30.60 -19.34 -6.60
CA LEU A 337 31.18 -19.58 -5.28
C LEU A 337 32.66 -19.15 -5.20
N ALA A 338 33.42 -19.39 -6.26
CA ALA A 338 34.80 -18.92 -6.37
C ALA A 338 34.89 -17.38 -6.35
N HIS A 339 34.00 -16.69 -7.09
CA HIS A 339 33.90 -15.24 -7.08
C HIS A 339 33.59 -14.72 -5.66
N ALA A 340 32.55 -15.27 -5.02
CA ALA A 340 32.16 -14.90 -3.67
C ALA A 340 33.31 -15.06 -2.65
N ALA A 341 34.12 -16.12 -2.76
CA ALA A 341 35.27 -16.32 -1.87
C ALA A 341 36.35 -15.23 -1.97
N THR A 342 36.45 -14.58 -3.15
CA THR A 342 37.41 -13.49 -3.41
C THR A 342 36.82 -12.10 -3.30
N TYR A 343 35.51 -11.99 -3.02
CA TYR A 343 34.80 -10.72 -2.99
C TYR A 343 35.34 -9.78 -1.89
N ALA A 344 35.49 -8.49 -2.21
CA ALA A 344 36.24 -7.55 -1.38
C ALA A 344 35.62 -7.37 0.02
N ASP A 345 34.29 -7.28 0.09
CA ASP A 345 33.58 -7.13 1.36
C ASP A 345 33.30 -8.49 2.02
N PHE A 346 33.92 -8.72 3.18
CA PHE A 346 33.82 -10.00 3.90
C PHE A 346 32.39 -10.30 4.36
N GLU A 347 31.68 -9.30 4.88
CA GLU A 347 30.33 -9.49 5.43
C GLU A 347 29.35 -9.88 4.32
N THR A 348 29.38 -9.18 3.19
CA THR A 348 28.55 -9.48 2.01
C THR A 348 28.85 -10.87 1.47
N ALA A 349 30.13 -11.22 1.35
CA ALA A 349 30.56 -12.54 0.89
C ALA A 349 30.08 -13.67 1.81
N LEU A 350 30.25 -13.52 3.12
CA LEU A 350 29.81 -14.50 4.10
C LEU A 350 28.27 -14.59 4.13
N GLY A 351 27.58 -13.46 4.09
CA GLY A 351 26.12 -13.40 4.02
C GLY A 351 25.57 -14.19 2.84
N PHE A 352 26.09 -13.94 1.63
CA PHE A 352 25.72 -14.70 0.44
C PHE A 352 25.97 -16.21 0.59
N LEU A 353 27.16 -16.63 1.01
CA LEU A 353 27.48 -18.06 1.15
C LEU A 353 26.59 -18.76 2.19
N MET A 354 26.19 -18.05 3.24
CA MET A 354 25.29 -18.57 4.28
C MET A 354 23.82 -18.62 3.82
N ASP A 355 23.41 -17.69 2.96
CA ASP A 355 22.08 -17.66 2.33
C ASP A 355 21.97 -18.64 1.14
N TRP A 356 23.08 -18.99 0.50
CA TRP A 356 23.21 -20.02 -0.53
C TRP A 356 23.48 -21.46 0.02
N PRO A 357 23.27 -21.68 1.31
CA PRO A 357 23.90 -22.76 2.11
C PRO A 357 25.26 -23.37 1.67
N ALA A 358 26.19 -22.58 1.13
CA ALA A 358 27.55 -23.02 0.76
C ALA A 358 28.48 -23.10 2.00
N HIS A 359 28.15 -23.98 2.95
CA HIS A 359 28.81 -24.01 4.27
C HIS A 359 30.31 -24.35 4.21
N ARG A 360 30.75 -25.12 3.22
CA ARG A 360 32.17 -25.47 3.05
C ARG A 360 32.97 -24.23 2.67
N GLU A 361 32.46 -23.48 1.70
CA GLU A 361 33.05 -22.27 1.17
C GLU A 361 32.98 -21.14 2.21
N ALA A 362 31.87 -21.02 2.95
CA ALA A 362 31.72 -20.08 4.05
C ALA A 362 32.75 -20.35 5.17
N ALA A 363 32.93 -21.62 5.56
CA ALA A 363 33.93 -21.99 6.56
C ALA A 363 35.36 -21.65 6.08
N ALA A 364 35.68 -21.96 4.82
CA ALA A 364 36.97 -21.62 4.23
C ALA A 364 37.22 -20.10 4.17
N LEU A 365 36.18 -19.31 3.85
CA LEU A 365 36.23 -17.85 3.86
C LEU A 365 36.56 -17.31 5.26
N VAL A 366 35.85 -17.78 6.28
CA VAL A 366 36.09 -17.43 7.68
C VAL A 366 37.53 -17.78 8.07
N GLU A 367 37.96 -19.02 7.85
CA GLU A 367 39.29 -19.45 8.29
C GLU A 367 40.44 -18.63 7.67
N ARG A 368 40.26 -18.16 6.43
CA ARG A 368 41.26 -17.37 5.69
C ARG A 368 41.21 -15.88 5.98
N ARG A 369 40.01 -15.30 6.02
CA ARG A 369 39.79 -13.85 5.92
C ARG A 369 39.13 -13.21 7.15
N ILE A 370 38.87 -13.97 8.23
CA ILE A 370 38.21 -13.43 9.43
C ILE A 370 38.90 -12.20 10.04
N ARG A 371 40.20 -12.02 9.80
CA ARG A 371 40.97 -10.83 10.25
C ARG A 371 40.56 -9.54 9.55
N GLU A 372 39.78 -9.63 8.47
CA GLU A 372 39.27 -8.48 7.71
C GLU A 372 37.99 -7.89 8.32
N VAL A 373 37.37 -8.57 9.30
CA VAL A 373 36.21 -8.05 10.03
C VAL A 373 36.62 -6.80 10.83
N ARG A 374 36.04 -5.66 10.47
CA ARG A 374 36.32 -4.35 11.11
C ARG A 374 35.16 -3.81 11.95
N ALA A 375 34.00 -4.45 11.84
CA ALA A 375 32.77 -4.07 12.53
C ALA A 375 32.05 -5.33 13.04
N PRO A 376 31.24 -5.20 14.11
CA PRO A 376 30.43 -6.31 14.60
C PRO A 376 29.46 -6.82 13.53
N LEU A 377 29.54 -8.11 13.22
CA LEU A 377 28.65 -8.77 12.26
C LEU A 377 27.26 -8.99 12.87
N PRO A 378 26.16 -8.49 12.27
CA PRO A 378 24.82 -8.58 12.84
C PRO A 378 24.32 -10.02 13.04
N LEU A 379 24.63 -10.93 12.11
CA LEU A 379 24.15 -12.33 12.09
C LEU A 379 25.19 -13.35 12.56
N LYS A 380 26.24 -12.88 13.24
CA LYS A 380 27.39 -13.68 13.69
C LYS A 380 27.02 -14.96 14.43
N ALA A 381 26.12 -14.86 15.41
CA ALA A 381 25.73 -16.00 16.25
C ALA A 381 24.96 -17.06 15.44
N ASP A 382 24.04 -16.61 14.59
CA ASP A 382 23.26 -17.48 13.72
C ASP A 382 24.14 -18.20 12.70
N TRP A 383 25.09 -17.48 12.10
CA TRP A 383 26.03 -18.09 11.16
C TRP A 383 26.96 -19.10 11.83
N ALA A 384 27.50 -18.77 13.01
CA ALA A 384 28.34 -19.70 13.76
C ALA A 384 27.59 -20.97 14.16
N ALA A 385 26.33 -20.85 14.61
CA ALA A 385 25.50 -22.00 14.96
C ALA A 385 25.29 -22.95 13.76
N ARG A 386 25.06 -22.40 12.56
CA ARG A 386 24.92 -23.19 11.32
C ARG A 386 26.22 -23.91 10.93
N LEU A 387 27.39 -23.31 11.21
CA LEU A 387 28.70 -23.91 10.89
C LEU A 387 29.17 -24.91 11.95
N ALA A 388 28.76 -24.78 13.21
CA ALA A 388 29.32 -25.49 14.35
C ALA A 388 29.36 -27.02 14.21
N GLN A 389 28.36 -27.63 13.59
CA GLN A 389 28.28 -29.09 13.48
C GLN A 389 29.33 -29.69 12.55
N LYS A 390 29.59 -29.04 11.40
CA LYS A 390 30.48 -29.58 10.35
C LYS A 390 31.83 -28.84 10.28
N TYR A 391 31.89 -27.60 10.75
CA TYR A 391 33.05 -26.70 10.68
C TYR A 391 33.26 -25.97 12.02
N PRO A 392 33.57 -26.70 13.12
CA PRO A 392 33.67 -26.11 14.46
C PRO A 392 34.75 -25.03 14.57
N ASN A 393 35.91 -25.22 13.93
CA ASN A 393 37.00 -24.24 13.93
C ASN A 393 36.59 -22.89 13.31
N ALA A 394 35.85 -22.94 12.20
CA ALA A 394 35.32 -21.74 11.57
C ALA A 394 34.27 -21.06 12.47
N ALA A 395 33.37 -21.83 13.10
CA ALA A 395 32.37 -21.29 14.02
C ALA A 395 33.02 -20.58 15.22
N GLU A 396 34.04 -21.18 15.85
CA GLU A 396 34.77 -20.58 16.96
C GLU A 396 35.49 -19.28 16.56
N ARG A 397 36.19 -19.29 15.41
CA ARG A 397 36.85 -18.09 14.88
C ARG A 397 35.85 -16.98 14.56
N LEU A 398 34.71 -17.34 13.99
CA LEU A 398 33.64 -16.39 13.71
C LEU A 398 33.12 -15.80 15.01
N LEU A 399 32.90 -16.61 16.06
CA LEU A 399 32.46 -16.12 17.38
C LEU A 399 33.50 -15.25 18.09
N ALA A 400 34.79 -15.52 17.88
CA ALA A 400 35.88 -14.72 18.43
C ALA A 400 36.10 -13.38 17.69
N ALA A 401 35.59 -13.24 16.46
CA ALA A 401 35.76 -12.03 15.66
C ALA A 401 34.83 -10.90 16.12
N GLY A 402 35.39 -9.80 16.62
CA GLY A 402 34.65 -8.65 17.14
C GLY A 402 35.57 -7.48 17.37
#